data_AF-A7STL9-F1
#
_entry.id   AF-A7STL9-F1
#
_cell.length_a   1.000
_cell.length_b   1.000
_cell.length_c   1.000
_cell.angle_alpha   90.00
_cell.angle_beta   90.00
_cell.angle_gamma   90.00
#
_symmetry.space_group_name_H-M   'P 1'
#
loop_
_entity.id
_entity.type
_entity.pdbx_description
1 polymer ?
#
loop_
_entity_poly.entity_id
_entity_poly.type
_entity_poly.pdbx_seq_one_letter_code
_entity_poly.pdbx_strand_id
1 'polypeptide(L)'
;MPPSTFLEERQGTVLAFISLDVHVLHSFAGISIRETFFLNDVKRGKLSFQVVSAFNGVFSLQELASNSDTVPKREAYVKCIVSLLVRCSSNQKLPANLYPPIIEFILRDVECIAGSGVDPANTASEVCLMLSETLNLLNNCFPGVGVADEVLKFIVSYLKDTSCTMVILASIPAACRALANLAFMVTVLETGIAEFLARQSKSTGSEHDGGWEQIAPSFSVPELAQDSFIEECIHQSALLTLYTYVLLRLSQCTSPKQEMTVLADIVSWCSRMKIRRQFEDRAPLFWHKILQLALRQADYSGEPLNNVARQLSFLITTLHQLGEDKDSSGLLGAIGFGKKSSYSIRFRFLSRVLEAFILAQLPSNLLLRLEPKAPGYVREPVKSKQKNESGRTITSTAEAESALAALEALRSNKHYSQLVSHITEMHSFIANPLHSLRDGPAMVARLATDLYPEQPALRIMK
;
A
#
# COMPACT_ATOMS: atom_id res chain seq x y z
N MET A 1 -0.48 18.55 -61.89
CA MET A 1 -1.04 18.72 -60.53
C MET A 1 -0.21 17.92 -59.55
N PRO A 2 0.52 18.56 -58.62
CA PRO A 2 0.92 17.89 -57.39
C PRO A 2 0.28 18.55 -56.15
N PRO A 3 -0.02 17.77 -55.11
CA PRO A 3 -0.61 18.25 -53.87
C PRO A 3 0.51 18.68 -52.91
N SER A 4 0.79 19.98 -52.81
CA SER A 4 1.73 20.56 -51.83
C SER A 4 1.03 21.30 -50.69
N THR A 5 -0.31 21.42 -50.71
CA THR A 5 -1.03 22.34 -49.83
C THR A 5 -1.58 21.73 -48.54
N PHE A 6 -1.50 20.41 -48.34
CA PHE A 6 -2.06 19.75 -47.14
C PHE A 6 -1.07 19.58 -45.96
N LEU A 7 0.24 19.75 -46.19
CA LEU A 7 1.29 19.59 -45.17
C LEU A 7 1.70 20.92 -44.50
N GLU A 8 1.59 22.05 -45.21
CA GLU A 8 1.91 23.38 -44.66
C GLU A 8 0.85 23.89 -43.68
N GLU A 9 -0.43 23.53 -43.88
CA GLU A 9 -1.52 23.97 -43.00
C GLU A 9 -1.44 23.35 -41.59
N ARG A 10 -0.94 22.11 -41.45
CA ARG A 10 -0.71 21.47 -40.14
C ARG A 10 0.56 21.93 -39.44
N GLN A 11 1.59 22.35 -40.17
CA GLN A 11 2.80 22.93 -39.57
C GLN A 11 2.57 24.35 -39.04
N GLY A 12 1.72 25.14 -39.72
CA GLY A 12 1.30 26.46 -39.26
C GLY A 12 0.51 26.42 -37.94
N THR A 13 -0.39 25.45 -37.76
CA THR A 13 -1.16 25.30 -36.52
C THR A 13 -0.29 24.90 -35.32
N VAL A 14 0.68 23.99 -35.51
CA VAL A 14 1.59 23.57 -34.41
C VAL A 14 2.54 24.70 -33.99
N LEU A 15 3.03 25.51 -34.92
CA LEU A 15 3.86 26.68 -34.64
C LEU A 15 3.07 27.81 -33.97
N ALA A 16 1.81 28.03 -34.35
CA ALA A 16 0.93 29.00 -33.70
C ALA A 16 0.61 28.62 -32.24
N PHE A 17 0.42 27.32 -31.94
CA PHE A 17 0.13 26.85 -30.59
C PHE A 17 1.34 26.92 -29.64
N ILE A 18 2.56 26.63 -30.13
CA ILE A 18 3.78 26.76 -29.31
C ILE A 18 4.13 28.24 -29.07
N SER A 19 3.90 29.12 -30.04
CA SER A 19 4.10 30.56 -29.88
C SER A 19 3.09 31.20 -28.92
N LEU A 20 1.87 30.67 -28.84
CA LEU A 20 0.83 31.16 -27.92
C LEU A 20 1.19 30.86 -26.46
N ASP A 21 1.67 29.63 -26.18
CA ASP A 21 2.06 29.22 -24.81
C ASP A 21 3.31 29.98 -24.30
N VAL A 22 4.25 30.34 -25.19
CA VAL A 22 5.44 31.13 -24.86
C VAL A 22 5.10 32.60 -24.58
N HIS A 23 4.14 33.20 -25.31
CA HIS A 23 3.65 34.54 -25.00
C HIS A 23 2.82 34.58 -23.70
N VAL A 24 2.09 33.51 -23.37
CA VAL A 24 1.42 33.37 -22.07
C VAL A 24 2.44 33.33 -20.93
N LEU A 25 3.56 32.59 -21.09
CA LEU A 25 4.67 32.62 -20.13
C LEU A 25 5.28 34.02 -19.96
N HIS A 26 5.42 34.78 -21.04
CA HIS A 26 5.96 36.14 -21.00
C HIS A 26 5.02 37.14 -20.28
N SER A 27 3.70 36.98 -20.44
CA SER A 27 2.68 37.85 -19.81
C SER A 27 2.31 37.46 -18.38
N PHE A 28 2.38 36.17 -18.00
CA PHE A 28 2.02 35.72 -16.64
C PHE A 28 3.19 35.70 -15.66
N ALA A 29 4.42 35.48 -16.14
CA ALA A 29 5.57 35.28 -15.25
C ALA A 29 6.38 36.56 -15.00
N GLY A 30 6.30 37.57 -15.87
CA GLY A 30 7.24 38.70 -15.85
C GLY A 30 8.69 38.27 -16.12
N ILE A 31 8.88 37.07 -16.69
CA ILE A 31 10.18 36.48 -16.95
C ILE A 31 10.50 36.65 -18.43
N SER A 32 11.62 37.32 -18.73
CA SER A 32 12.10 37.53 -20.09
C SER A 32 12.61 36.23 -20.68
N ILE A 33 11.87 35.67 -21.62
CA ILE A 33 12.32 34.53 -22.43
C ILE A 33 13.12 35.10 -23.60
N ARG A 34 14.36 34.64 -23.81
CA ARG A 34 15.08 34.93 -25.06
C ARG A 34 14.41 34.18 -26.22
N GLU A 35 13.48 34.86 -26.89
CA GLU A 35 12.63 34.40 -28.00
C GLU A 35 13.38 33.74 -29.18
N THR A 36 14.69 33.97 -29.31
CA THR A 36 15.40 33.70 -30.57
C THR A 36 15.87 32.26 -30.76
N PHE A 37 15.94 31.45 -29.70
CA PHE A 37 16.50 30.08 -29.76
C PHE A 37 15.45 28.98 -29.96
N PHE A 38 14.20 29.17 -29.52
CA PHE A 38 13.19 28.12 -29.53
C PHE A 38 12.55 27.89 -30.92
N LEU A 39 12.39 28.94 -31.73
CA LEU A 39 11.57 28.90 -32.95
C LEU A 39 12.28 28.34 -34.20
N ASN A 40 13.62 28.40 -34.26
CA ASN A 40 14.37 27.94 -35.44
C ASN A 40 14.65 26.42 -35.45
N ASP A 41 14.69 25.77 -34.30
CA ASP A 41 15.02 24.34 -34.18
C ASP A 41 13.80 23.41 -34.23
N VAL A 42 12.61 23.92 -33.90
CA VAL A 42 11.31 23.26 -34.15
C VAL A 42 11.08 23.03 -35.65
N LYS A 43 11.51 23.97 -36.50
CA LYS A 43 11.44 23.85 -37.97
C LYS A 43 12.34 22.75 -38.56
N ARG A 44 13.33 22.24 -37.81
CA ARG A 44 14.37 21.33 -38.33
C ARG A 44 14.34 19.92 -37.74
N GLY A 45 13.33 19.57 -36.94
CA GLY A 45 13.22 18.24 -36.33
C GLY A 45 14.33 17.92 -35.31
N LYS A 46 15.05 18.95 -34.82
CA LYS A 46 16.10 18.83 -33.79
C LYS A 46 15.51 19.12 -32.42
N LEU A 47 14.56 18.30 -31.97
CA LEU A 47 13.93 18.48 -30.65
C LEU A 47 14.77 17.93 -29.47
N SER A 48 15.91 17.29 -29.72
CA SER A 48 16.47 16.32 -28.77
C SER A 48 17.57 16.81 -27.81
N PHE A 49 17.96 18.09 -27.81
CA PHE A 49 19.01 18.56 -26.89
C PHE A 49 18.85 20.00 -26.41
N GLN A 50 18.33 20.90 -27.25
CA GLN A 50 18.26 22.32 -26.91
C GLN A 50 17.09 22.70 -26.00
N VAL A 51 15.94 22.02 -26.09
CA VAL A 51 14.83 22.22 -25.15
C VAL A 51 15.27 21.81 -23.75
N VAL A 52 15.93 20.66 -23.61
CA VAL A 52 16.52 20.19 -22.34
C VAL A 52 17.60 21.15 -21.83
N SER A 53 18.49 21.66 -22.71
CA SER A 53 19.49 22.66 -22.32
C SER A 53 18.92 24.03 -21.95
N ALA A 54 17.80 24.43 -22.56
CA ALA A 54 17.12 25.69 -22.28
C ALA A 54 16.33 25.62 -20.97
N PHE A 55 15.76 24.47 -20.63
CA PHE A 55 15.17 24.24 -19.30
C PHE A 55 16.24 24.16 -18.20
N ASN A 56 17.36 23.45 -18.45
CA ASN A 56 18.47 23.36 -17.50
C ASN A 56 19.20 24.70 -17.26
N GLY A 57 19.04 25.70 -18.13
CA GLY A 57 19.82 26.94 -18.10
C GLY A 57 19.07 28.21 -17.73
N VAL A 58 17.73 28.21 -17.64
CA VAL A 58 16.95 29.48 -17.61
C VAL A 58 15.97 29.61 -16.44
N PHE A 59 15.60 28.54 -15.73
CA PHE A 59 14.59 28.66 -14.66
C PHE A 59 14.88 27.72 -13.50
N SER A 60 15.36 28.24 -12.38
CA SER A 60 15.29 27.53 -11.09
C SER A 60 14.15 28.10 -10.28
N LEU A 61 13.29 27.24 -9.71
CA LEU A 61 12.25 27.69 -8.78
C LEU A 61 12.81 28.37 -7.52
N GLN A 62 14.12 28.26 -7.25
CA GLN A 62 14.80 28.96 -6.16
C GLN A 62 14.72 30.49 -6.27
N GLU A 63 14.72 31.06 -7.47
CA GLU A 63 14.63 32.53 -7.64
C GLU A 63 13.22 33.09 -7.32
N LEU A 64 12.22 32.21 -7.22
CA LEU A 64 10.82 32.54 -6.93
C LEU A 64 10.44 32.33 -5.44
N ALA A 65 11.40 32.06 -4.56
CA ALA A 65 11.12 31.56 -3.21
C ALA A 65 10.60 32.59 -2.17
N SER A 66 10.45 33.88 -2.51
CA SER A 66 10.25 34.94 -1.49
C SER A 66 8.93 35.75 -1.57
N ASN A 67 7.89 35.31 -2.29
CA ASN A 67 6.60 36.02 -2.34
C ASN A 67 5.38 35.08 -2.33
N SER A 68 4.28 35.42 -1.66
CA SER A 68 3.05 34.60 -1.63
C SER A 68 2.36 34.43 -2.99
N ASP A 69 2.58 35.36 -3.93
CA ASP A 69 2.05 35.31 -5.32
C ASP A 69 2.78 34.29 -6.22
N THR A 70 3.62 33.43 -5.65
CA THR A 70 4.50 32.52 -6.40
C THR A 70 3.93 31.10 -6.52
N VAL A 71 3.04 30.65 -5.63
CA VAL A 71 2.46 29.29 -5.70
C VAL A 71 1.76 29.03 -7.04
N PRO A 72 0.82 29.88 -7.52
CA PRO A 72 0.15 29.65 -8.80
C PRO A 72 1.14 29.71 -9.99
N LYS A 73 2.22 30.49 -9.87
CA LYS A 73 3.26 30.59 -10.90
C LYS A 73 4.10 29.31 -10.97
N ARG A 74 4.46 28.73 -9.81
CA ARG A 74 5.20 27.49 -9.72
C ARG A 74 4.37 26.30 -10.20
N GLU A 75 3.10 26.25 -9.83
CA GLU A 75 2.14 25.28 -10.37
C GLU A 75 2.02 25.40 -11.90
N ALA A 76 1.81 26.62 -12.41
CA ALA A 76 1.73 26.87 -13.86
C ALA A 76 3.02 26.48 -14.60
N TYR A 77 4.18 26.70 -13.98
CA TYR A 77 5.47 26.27 -14.50
C TYR A 77 5.54 24.74 -14.67
N VAL A 78 5.25 23.98 -13.60
CA VAL A 78 5.25 22.50 -13.65
C VAL A 78 4.25 22.00 -14.70
N LYS A 79 3.04 22.55 -14.70
CA LYS A 79 2.00 22.22 -15.68
C LYS A 79 2.42 22.48 -17.13
N CYS A 80 3.15 23.57 -17.37
CA CYS A 80 3.68 23.90 -18.69
C CYS A 80 4.67 22.82 -19.16
N ILE A 81 5.62 22.43 -18.30
CA ILE A 81 6.61 21.40 -18.64
C ILE A 81 5.91 20.06 -18.89
N VAL A 82 4.98 19.66 -18.02
CA VAL A 82 4.20 18.42 -18.19
C VAL A 82 3.43 18.45 -19.51
N SER A 83 2.79 19.57 -19.87
CA SER A 83 2.07 19.71 -21.14
C SER A 83 3.00 19.57 -22.36
N LEU A 84 4.22 20.09 -22.28
CA LEU A 84 5.23 19.92 -23.33
C LEU A 84 5.70 18.46 -23.44
N LEU A 85 5.94 17.78 -22.31
CA LEU A 85 6.31 16.36 -22.28
C LEU A 85 5.20 15.48 -22.86
N VAL A 86 3.94 15.75 -22.51
CA VAL A 86 2.77 15.08 -23.09
C VAL A 86 2.77 15.24 -24.61
N ARG A 87 2.95 16.47 -25.13
CA ARG A 87 3.04 16.70 -26.59
C ARG A 87 4.21 15.94 -27.22
N CYS A 88 5.38 15.92 -26.57
CA CYS A 88 6.55 15.18 -27.03
C CYS A 88 6.29 13.67 -27.11
N SER A 89 5.45 13.11 -26.23
CA SER A 89 5.19 11.67 -26.19
C SER A 89 4.48 11.14 -27.43
N SER A 90 3.75 12.00 -28.16
CA SER A 90 3.15 11.66 -29.44
C SER A 90 4.16 11.40 -30.55
N ASN A 91 5.41 11.87 -30.41
CA ASN A 91 6.46 11.64 -31.37
C ASN A 91 7.17 10.31 -31.08
N GLN A 92 6.72 9.26 -31.76
CA GLN A 92 7.25 7.89 -31.62
C GLN A 92 8.75 7.73 -31.95
N LYS A 93 9.39 8.76 -32.52
CA LYS A 93 10.85 8.76 -32.76
C LYS A 93 11.65 9.14 -31.51
N LEU A 94 11.02 9.75 -30.51
CA LEU A 94 11.69 10.12 -29.27
C LEU A 94 11.72 8.92 -28.32
N PRO A 95 12.91 8.50 -27.87
CA PRO A 95 13.01 7.37 -26.95
C PRO A 95 12.53 7.76 -25.54
N ALA A 96 11.90 6.80 -24.84
CA ALA A 96 11.34 7.00 -23.50
C ALA A 96 12.37 7.39 -22.43
N ASN A 97 13.65 7.05 -22.63
CA ASN A 97 14.74 7.38 -21.71
C ASN A 97 15.11 8.87 -21.68
N LEU A 98 14.52 9.72 -22.53
CA LEU A 98 14.71 11.18 -22.48
C LEU A 98 13.84 11.88 -21.43
N TYR A 99 12.80 11.20 -20.91
CA TYR A 99 11.87 11.77 -19.94
C TYR A 99 12.45 11.83 -18.52
N PRO A 100 13.10 10.77 -17.99
CA PRO A 100 13.59 10.75 -16.61
C PRO A 100 14.42 11.96 -16.18
N PRO A 101 15.41 12.47 -16.96
CA PRO A 101 16.20 13.63 -16.54
C PRO A 101 15.38 14.92 -16.37
N ILE A 102 14.35 15.12 -17.20
CA ILE A 102 13.48 16.30 -17.13
C ILE A 102 12.55 16.17 -15.91
N ILE A 103 12.06 14.97 -15.62
CA ILE A 103 11.24 14.71 -14.44
C ILE A 103 12.08 14.86 -13.17
N GLU A 104 13.33 14.42 -13.18
CA GLU A 104 14.26 14.65 -12.07
C GLU A 104 14.37 16.13 -11.76
N PHE A 105 14.55 16.96 -12.79
CA PHE A 105 14.63 18.40 -12.65
C PHE A 105 13.38 18.97 -11.95
N ILE A 106 12.18 18.60 -12.41
CA ILE A 106 10.92 19.03 -11.78
C ILE A 106 10.85 18.58 -10.31
N LEU A 107 11.18 17.32 -10.03
CA LEU A 107 11.09 16.76 -8.68
C LEU A 107 12.11 17.38 -7.72
N ARG A 108 13.31 17.75 -8.20
CA ARG A 108 14.32 18.49 -7.43
C ARG A 108 13.85 19.90 -7.09
N ASP A 109 13.20 20.56 -8.03
CA ASP A 109 12.59 21.87 -7.81
C ASP A 109 11.47 21.79 -6.77
N VAL A 110 10.64 20.74 -6.81
CA VAL A 110 9.63 20.44 -5.78
C VAL A 110 10.27 20.19 -4.41
N GLU A 111 11.39 19.45 -4.34
CA GLU A 111 12.15 19.25 -3.09
C GLU A 111 12.71 20.55 -2.51
N CYS A 112 13.23 21.43 -3.36
CA CYS A 112 13.73 22.74 -2.93
C CYS A 112 12.63 23.56 -2.23
N ILE A 113 11.40 23.51 -2.77
CA ILE A 113 10.24 24.19 -2.18
C ILE A 113 9.84 23.53 -0.87
N ALA A 114 9.80 22.20 -0.83
CA ALA A 114 9.53 21.43 0.38
C ALA A 114 10.51 21.76 1.53
N GLY A 115 11.77 22.07 1.19
CA GLY A 115 12.81 22.47 2.14
C GLY A 115 12.83 23.95 2.54
N SER A 116 11.97 24.80 1.98
CA SER A 116 12.01 26.26 2.21
C SER A 116 11.66 26.70 3.63
N GLY A 117 10.88 25.90 4.38
CA GLY A 117 10.66 26.07 5.82
C GLY A 117 9.81 27.27 6.25
N VAL A 118 9.14 27.97 5.32
CA VAL A 118 8.41 29.21 5.62
C VAL A 118 7.05 28.95 6.29
N ASP A 119 6.29 27.96 5.82
CA ASP A 119 5.02 27.50 6.41
C ASP A 119 4.74 26.03 6.05
N PRO A 120 4.98 25.06 6.95
CA PRO A 120 4.90 23.64 6.63
C PRO A 120 3.55 23.18 6.06
N ALA A 121 2.43 23.75 6.51
CA ALA A 121 1.10 23.31 6.07
C ALA A 121 0.79 23.80 4.64
N ASN A 122 1.05 25.08 4.38
CA ASN A 122 0.89 25.65 3.04
C ASN A 122 1.91 25.06 2.05
N THR A 123 3.15 24.82 2.49
CA THR A 123 4.18 24.15 1.68
C THR A 123 3.77 22.71 1.32
N ALA A 124 3.21 21.93 2.27
CA ALA A 124 2.76 20.56 1.96
C ALA A 124 1.62 20.53 0.92
N SER A 125 0.68 21.48 1.00
CA SER A 125 -0.39 21.63 0.00
C SER A 125 0.17 21.99 -1.37
N GLU A 126 1.09 22.95 -1.43
CA GLU A 126 1.77 23.35 -2.67
C GLU A 126 2.58 22.20 -3.30
N VAL A 127 3.36 21.48 -2.50
CA VAL A 127 4.12 20.30 -2.94
C VAL A 127 3.17 19.24 -3.51
N CYS A 128 2.04 19.00 -2.85
CA CYS A 128 1.02 18.07 -3.34
C CYS A 128 0.46 18.51 -4.71
N LEU A 129 0.20 19.80 -4.93
CA LEU A 129 -0.30 20.31 -6.21
C LEU A 129 0.73 20.10 -7.33
N MET A 130 1.99 20.47 -7.10
CA MET A 130 3.05 20.28 -8.10
C MET A 130 3.30 18.79 -8.41
N LEU A 131 3.25 17.92 -7.40
CA LEU A 131 3.34 16.47 -7.60
C LEU A 131 2.12 15.95 -8.39
N SER A 132 0.92 16.48 -8.14
CA SER A 132 -0.28 16.10 -8.88
C SER A 132 -0.15 16.45 -10.36
N GLU A 133 0.34 17.66 -10.67
CA GLU A 133 0.64 18.06 -12.05
C GLU A 133 1.73 17.18 -12.68
N THR A 134 2.77 16.84 -11.94
CA THR A 134 3.82 15.93 -12.42
C THR A 134 3.26 14.53 -12.73
N LEU A 135 2.41 13.98 -11.85
CA LEU A 135 1.77 12.69 -12.03
C LEU A 135 0.75 12.68 -13.17
N ASN A 136 0.13 13.82 -13.49
CA ASN A 136 -0.76 13.94 -14.66
C ASN A 136 -0.06 13.62 -15.99
N LEU A 137 1.27 13.65 -16.04
CA LEU A 137 2.03 13.13 -17.18
C LEU A 137 1.66 11.67 -17.51
N LEU A 138 1.50 10.84 -16.49
CA LEU A 138 1.20 9.40 -16.63
C LEU A 138 -0.19 9.13 -17.24
N ASN A 139 -1.14 10.05 -17.06
CA ASN A 139 -2.48 9.91 -17.64
C ASN A 139 -2.52 10.29 -19.12
N ASN A 140 -1.64 11.19 -19.55
CA ASN A 140 -1.77 11.91 -20.81
C ASN A 140 -0.69 11.54 -21.84
N CYS A 141 0.34 10.79 -21.44
CA CYS A 141 1.34 10.27 -22.39
C CYS A 141 0.70 9.40 -23.48
N PHE A 142 1.22 9.51 -24.70
CA PHE A 142 0.75 8.74 -25.84
C PHE A 142 0.88 7.21 -25.58
N PRO A 143 -0.18 6.43 -25.76
CA PRO A 143 -0.16 4.99 -25.51
C PRO A 143 0.71 4.26 -26.54
N GLY A 144 1.51 3.28 -26.09
CA GLY A 144 2.21 2.34 -26.97
C GLY A 144 3.72 2.52 -27.16
N VAL A 145 4.32 3.59 -26.62
CA VAL A 145 5.80 3.82 -26.68
C VAL A 145 6.49 3.50 -25.35
N GLY A 146 5.77 2.98 -24.36
CA GLY A 146 6.30 2.64 -23.02
C GLY A 146 6.78 3.85 -22.20
N VAL A 147 6.47 5.08 -22.65
CA VAL A 147 6.87 6.33 -21.97
C VAL A 147 6.28 6.37 -20.56
N ALA A 148 4.98 6.11 -20.41
CA ALA A 148 4.32 6.14 -19.11
C ALA A 148 4.94 5.14 -18.11
N ASP A 149 5.29 3.93 -18.57
CA ASP A 149 5.94 2.93 -17.72
C ASP A 149 7.35 3.36 -17.29
N GLU A 150 8.15 3.93 -18.20
CA GLU A 150 9.49 4.44 -17.87
C GLU A 150 9.42 5.63 -16.91
N VAL A 151 8.46 6.53 -17.11
CA VAL A 151 8.17 7.67 -16.20
C VAL A 151 7.75 7.17 -14.83
N LEU A 152 6.82 6.21 -14.75
CA LEU A 152 6.39 5.63 -13.49
C LEU A 152 7.56 4.98 -12.75
N LYS A 153 8.34 4.17 -13.46
CA LYS A 153 9.53 3.51 -12.91
C LYS A 153 10.52 4.52 -12.35
N PHE A 154 10.75 5.63 -13.06
CA PHE A 154 11.61 6.70 -12.58
C PHE A 154 11.05 7.37 -11.32
N ILE A 155 9.77 7.77 -11.31
CA ILE A 155 9.13 8.40 -10.14
C ILE A 155 9.18 7.48 -8.93
N VAL A 156 8.89 6.19 -9.10
CA VAL A 156 8.99 5.18 -8.03
C VAL A 156 10.42 5.04 -7.51
N SER A 157 11.43 5.07 -8.38
CA SER A 157 12.84 5.08 -7.94
C SER A 157 13.15 6.35 -7.16
N TYR A 158 12.72 7.50 -7.67
CA TYR A 158 12.95 8.80 -7.04
C TYR A 158 12.36 8.86 -5.62
N LEU A 159 11.14 8.35 -5.42
CA LEU A 159 10.51 8.28 -4.09
C LEU A 159 11.28 7.38 -3.11
N LYS A 160 11.94 6.34 -3.60
CA LYS A 160 12.80 5.47 -2.80
C LYS A 160 14.13 6.12 -2.44
N ASP A 161 14.66 6.96 -3.34
CA ASP A 161 15.98 7.57 -3.20
C ASP A 161 15.95 8.92 -2.47
N THR A 162 14.84 9.65 -2.53
CA THR A 162 14.72 10.97 -1.89
C THR A 162 14.79 10.89 -0.37
N SER A 163 15.46 11.87 0.25
CA SER A 163 15.46 12.07 1.70
C SER A 163 14.33 12.98 2.18
N CYS A 164 13.61 13.64 1.27
CA CYS A 164 12.56 14.60 1.60
C CYS A 164 11.26 13.87 1.96
N THR A 165 11.00 13.69 3.26
CA THR A 165 9.79 13.02 3.76
C THR A 165 8.50 13.73 3.37
N MET A 166 8.52 15.05 3.22
CA MET A 166 7.36 15.83 2.77
C MET A 166 6.96 15.46 1.33
N VAL A 167 7.93 15.29 0.42
CA VAL A 167 7.66 14.88 -0.97
C VAL A 167 7.04 13.48 -1.00
N ILE A 168 7.57 12.56 -0.19
CA ILE A 168 7.03 11.19 -0.09
C ILE A 168 5.61 11.19 0.49
N LEU A 169 5.36 11.96 1.56
CA LEU A 169 4.02 12.04 2.15
C LEU A 169 3.03 12.70 1.18
N ALA A 170 3.43 13.78 0.52
CA ALA A 170 2.59 14.50 -0.43
C ALA A 170 2.32 13.71 -1.72
N SER A 171 3.16 12.73 -2.08
CA SER A 171 2.90 11.89 -3.25
C SER A 171 1.66 11.00 -3.08
N ILE A 172 1.26 10.70 -1.84
CA ILE A 172 0.08 9.89 -1.53
C ILE A 172 -1.22 10.59 -1.97
N PRO A 173 -1.59 11.77 -1.41
CA PRO A 173 -2.76 12.51 -1.85
C PRO A 173 -2.65 12.98 -3.31
N ALA A 174 -1.43 13.26 -3.81
CA ALA A 174 -1.24 13.61 -5.21
C ALA A 174 -1.61 12.47 -6.16
N ALA A 175 -1.19 11.23 -5.86
CA ALA A 175 -1.56 10.05 -6.62
C ALA A 175 -3.08 9.81 -6.61
N CYS A 176 -3.71 9.95 -5.44
CA CYS A 176 -5.16 9.83 -5.28
C CYS A 176 -5.97 10.83 -6.12
N ARG A 177 -5.44 12.05 -6.30
CA ARG A 177 -6.13 13.12 -7.05
C ARG A 177 -5.85 13.09 -8.54
N ALA A 178 -4.61 12.78 -8.92
CA ALA A 178 -4.15 12.92 -10.29
C ALA A 178 -4.37 11.64 -11.10
N LEU A 179 -4.04 10.45 -10.57
CA LEU A 179 -3.90 9.26 -11.42
C LEU A 179 -5.22 8.58 -11.74
N ALA A 180 -5.53 8.46 -13.05
CA ALA A 180 -6.71 7.75 -13.54
C ALA A 180 -6.45 6.26 -13.75
N ASN A 181 -5.20 5.87 -14.03
CA ASN A 181 -4.80 4.46 -14.14
C ASN A 181 -4.58 3.88 -12.73
N LEU A 182 -5.47 2.99 -12.30
CA LEU A 182 -5.41 2.37 -10.97
C LEU A 182 -4.11 1.59 -10.74
N ALA A 183 -3.55 0.94 -11.76
CA ALA A 183 -2.31 0.19 -11.59
C ALA A 183 -1.13 1.11 -11.24
N PHE A 184 -1.06 2.28 -11.88
CA PHE A 184 -0.06 3.30 -11.58
C PHE A 184 -0.32 3.94 -10.21
N MET A 185 -1.58 4.26 -9.91
CA MET A 185 -1.98 4.81 -8.62
C MET A 185 -1.55 3.89 -7.47
N VAL A 186 -1.91 2.60 -7.52
CA VAL A 186 -1.54 1.61 -6.50
C VAL A 186 -0.02 1.48 -6.37
N THR A 187 0.72 1.50 -7.47
CA THR A 187 2.19 1.43 -7.44
C THR A 187 2.81 2.62 -6.71
N VAL A 188 2.35 3.84 -7.00
CA VAL A 188 2.84 5.07 -6.35
C VAL A 188 2.44 5.10 -4.87
N LEU A 189 1.20 4.74 -4.54
CA LEU A 189 0.71 4.68 -3.16
C LEU A 189 1.49 3.66 -2.33
N GLU A 190 1.65 2.42 -2.81
CA GLU A 190 2.36 1.38 -2.08
C GLU A 190 3.81 1.78 -1.82
N THR A 191 4.46 2.40 -2.80
CA THR A 191 5.83 2.91 -2.67
C THR A 191 5.87 4.07 -1.67
N GLY A 192 5.04 5.09 -1.84
CA GLY A 192 5.02 6.27 -0.96
C GLY A 192 4.76 5.92 0.49
N ILE A 193 3.77 5.04 0.75
CA ILE A 193 3.45 4.57 2.11
C ILE A 193 4.64 3.79 2.70
N ALA A 194 5.21 2.84 1.95
CA ALA A 194 6.36 2.06 2.42
C ALA A 194 7.56 2.95 2.79
N GLU A 195 7.92 3.86 1.89
CA GLU A 195 9.08 4.74 2.02
C GLU A 195 8.90 5.78 3.13
N PHE A 196 7.67 6.26 3.36
CA PHE A 196 7.35 7.16 4.45
C PHE A 196 7.49 6.47 5.81
N LEU A 197 6.85 5.31 5.99
CA LEU A 197 6.94 4.53 7.23
C LEU A 197 8.39 4.13 7.57
N ALA A 198 9.18 3.78 6.56
CA ALA A 198 10.60 3.44 6.72
C ALA A 198 11.47 4.63 7.19
N ARG A 199 11.08 5.87 6.89
CA ARG A 199 11.82 7.08 7.29
C ARG A 199 11.37 7.63 8.64
N GLN A 200 10.06 7.60 8.93
CA GLN A 200 9.54 7.95 10.27
C GLN A 200 10.14 7.06 11.36
N SER A 201 10.54 5.84 10.98
CA SER A 201 11.28 4.93 11.85
C SER A 201 12.53 5.52 12.50
N LYS A 202 13.17 6.50 11.84
CA LYS A 202 14.49 7.02 12.18
C LYS A 202 14.45 8.40 12.86
N SER A 203 13.32 9.12 12.83
CA SER A 203 13.16 10.43 13.48
C SER A 203 12.42 10.30 14.81
N THR A 204 13.19 10.39 15.90
CA THR A 204 12.80 10.74 17.28
C THR A 204 11.32 10.64 17.70
N GLY A 205 11.02 9.58 18.47
CA GLY A 205 10.25 9.60 19.73
C GLY A 205 8.92 10.36 19.81
N SER A 206 7.81 9.69 19.49
CA SER A 206 6.52 9.71 20.23
C SER A 206 5.31 9.28 19.39
N GLU A 207 5.47 8.93 18.11
CA GLU A 207 4.34 8.44 17.31
C GLU A 207 4.02 6.98 17.68
N HIS A 208 3.00 6.80 18.52
CA HIS A 208 2.53 5.49 19.00
C HIS A 208 2.15 4.55 17.86
N ASP A 209 1.76 5.10 16.71
CA ASP A 209 1.28 4.33 15.57
C ASP A 209 2.37 4.08 14.51
N GLY A 210 3.48 4.82 14.51
CA GLY A 210 4.55 4.70 13.53
C GLY A 210 4.31 5.45 12.20
N GLY A 211 3.45 6.47 12.19
CA GLY A 211 3.24 7.38 11.06
C GLY A 211 1.95 7.16 10.27
N TRP A 212 1.08 6.24 10.70
CA TRP A 212 -0.19 5.96 10.02
C TRP A 212 -1.22 7.10 10.17
N GLU A 213 -1.14 7.88 11.24
CA GLU A 213 -1.96 9.05 11.57
C GLU A 213 -1.71 10.18 10.57
N GLN A 214 -0.52 10.23 9.97
CA GLN A 214 -0.21 11.16 8.90
C GLN A 214 -0.67 10.64 7.52
N ILE A 215 -0.58 9.32 7.31
CA ILE A 215 -0.92 8.67 6.04
C ILE A 215 -2.44 8.59 5.82
N ALA A 216 -3.19 8.07 6.80
CA ALA A 216 -4.59 7.72 6.62
C ALA A 216 -5.49 8.92 6.26
N PRO A 217 -5.35 10.11 6.88
CA PRO A 217 -6.15 11.28 6.50
C PRO A 217 -5.81 11.83 5.11
N SER A 218 -4.59 11.57 4.63
CA SER A 218 -4.11 12.03 3.32
C SER A 218 -4.56 11.10 2.17
N PHE A 219 -5.20 9.98 2.49
CA PHE A 219 -5.61 8.97 1.52
C PHE A 219 -7.06 9.17 1.09
N SER A 220 -7.33 9.05 -0.21
CA SER A 220 -8.70 9.08 -0.74
C SER A 220 -8.81 8.16 -1.95
N VAL A 221 -9.92 7.44 -2.06
CA VAL A 221 -10.24 6.62 -3.25
C VAL A 221 -11.50 7.19 -3.88
N PRO A 222 -11.53 7.44 -5.21
CA PRO A 222 -12.75 7.85 -5.88
C PRO A 222 -13.85 6.81 -5.69
N GLU A 223 -15.01 7.22 -5.19
CA GLU A 223 -16.13 6.33 -4.83
C GLU A 223 -16.57 5.44 -6.01
N LEU A 224 -16.63 6.01 -7.22
CA LEU A 224 -17.01 5.29 -8.44
C LEU A 224 -16.00 4.22 -8.89
N ALA A 225 -14.78 4.22 -8.35
CA ALA A 225 -13.70 3.29 -8.72
C ALA A 225 -13.31 2.33 -7.58
N GLN A 226 -14.06 2.34 -6.48
CA GLN A 226 -13.69 1.67 -5.23
C GLN A 226 -13.45 0.16 -5.39
N ASP A 227 -14.36 -0.56 -6.06
CA ASP A 227 -14.20 -2.00 -6.30
C ASP A 227 -13.00 -2.31 -7.20
N SER A 228 -12.88 -1.61 -8.34
CA SER A 228 -11.75 -1.76 -9.25
C SER A 228 -10.41 -1.44 -8.57
N PHE A 229 -10.39 -0.46 -7.66
CA PHE A 229 -9.21 -0.10 -6.88
C PHE A 229 -8.80 -1.23 -5.92
N ILE A 230 -9.77 -1.83 -5.22
CA ILE A 230 -9.52 -2.97 -4.33
C ILE A 230 -8.99 -4.16 -5.13
N GLU A 231 -9.60 -4.46 -6.27
CA GLU A 231 -9.14 -5.54 -7.16
C GLU A 231 -7.71 -5.33 -7.63
N GLU A 232 -7.35 -4.10 -7.99
CA GLU A 232 -5.98 -3.76 -8.37
C GLU A 232 -5.00 -3.92 -7.20
N CYS A 233 -5.39 -3.50 -5.98
CA CYS A 233 -4.57 -3.72 -4.78
C CYS A 233 -4.33 -5.21 -4.51
N ILE A 234 -5.36 -6.05 -4.64
CA ILE A 234 -5.28 -7.51 -4.49
C ILE A 234 -4.36 -8.11 -5.56
N HIS A 235 -4.54 -7.70 -6.82
CA HIS A 235 -3.75 -8.17 -7.96
C HIS A 235 -2.25 -7.85 -7.80
N GLN A 236 -1.92 -6.64 -7.34
CA GLN A 236 -0.54 -6.23 -7.09
C GLN A 236 0.04 -6.74 -5.77
N SER A 237 -0.81 -7.24 -4.86
CA SER A 237 -0.46 -7.50 -3.45
C SER A 237 0.04 -6.23 -2.73
N ALA A 238 -0.62 -5.11 -2.98
CA ALA A 238 -0.34 -3.80 -2.37
C ALA A 238 -0.92 -3.73 -0.94
N LEU A 239 -0.28 -4.45 -0.03
CA LEU A 239 -0.75 -4.67 1.33
C LEU A 239 -0.84 -3.37 2.15
N LEU A 240 0.11 -2.45 2.00
CA LEU A 240 0.10 -1.20 2.76
C LEU A 240 -1.00 -0.27 2.27
N THR A 241 -1.16 -0.16 0.96
CA THR A 241 -2.21 0.62 0.30
C THR A 241 -3.59 0.13 0.72
N LEU A 242 -3.81 -1.19 0.65
CA LEU A 242 -5.08 -1.79 1.05
C LEU A 242 -5.31 -1.64 2.57
N TYR A 243 -4.26 -1.67 3.39
CA TYR A 243 -4.38 -1.43 4.82
C TYR A 243 -4.71 0.04 5.15
N THR A 244 -4.10 1.02 4.47
CA THR A 244 -4.49 2.44 4.60
C THR A 244 -5.97 2.63 4.29
N TYR A 245 -6.45 1.96 3.24
CA TYR A 245 -7.86 1.98 2.89
C TYR A 245 -8.77 1.38 3.98
N VAL A 246 -8.34 0.31 4.66
CA VAL A 246 -9.03 -0.20 5.87
C VAL A 246 -9.11 0.87 6.95
N LEU A 247 -8.00 1.55 7.24
CA LEU A 247 -7.98 2.59 8.28
C LEU A 247 -8.93 3.74 7.94
N LEU A 248 -8.94 4.21 6.68
CA LEU A 248 -9.87 5.21 6.19
C LEU A 248 -11.34 4.78 6.35
N ARG A 249 -11.67 3.53 6.00
CA ARG A 249 -13.04 3.03 6.16
C ARG A 249 -13.45 2.92 7.62
N LEU A 250 -12.53 2.51 8.49
CA LEU A 250 -12.80 2.41 9.93
C LEU A 250 -13.01 3.79 10.56
N SER A 251 -12.28 4.82 10.14
CA SER A 251 -12.50 6.19 10.63
C SER A 251 -13.84 6.78 10.21
N GLN A 252 -14.48 6.20 9.19
CA GLN A 252 -15.81 6.60 8.70
C GLN A 252 -16.94 5.73 9.30
N CYS A 253 -16.61 4.65 10.00
CA CYS A 253 -17.61 3.79 10.63
C CYS A 253 -18.25 4.50 11.82
N THR A 254 -19.58 4.52 11.88
CA THR A 254 -20.39 5.08 12.96
C THR A 254 -21.13 4.01 13.76
N SER A 255 -20.97 2.73 13.40
CA SER A 255 -21.63 1.61 14.10
C SER A 255 -20.83 0.31 14.03
N PRO A 256 -21.00 -0.60 15.02
CA PRO A 256 -20.39 -1.94 14.98
C PRO A 256 -20.77 -2.74 13.73
N LYS A 257 -21.97 -2.56 13.19
CA LYS A 257 -22.42 -3.25 11.96
C LYS A 257 -21.56 -2.88 10.75
N GLN A 258 -21.16 -1.62 10.61
CA GLN A 258 -20.27 -1.20 9.53
C GLN A 258 -18.86 -1.76 9.72
N GLU A 259 -18.36 -1.80 10.96
CA GLU A 259 -17.09 -2.45 11.29
C GLU A 259 -17.09 -3.94 10.96
N MET A 260 -18.23 -4.63 11.17
CA MET A 260 -18.39 -6.03 10.78
C MET A 260 -18.28 -6.23 9.26
N THR A 261 -18.80 -5.30 8.46
CA THR A 261 -18.61 -5.31 7.00
C THR A 261 -17.13 -5.17 6.65
N VAL A 262 -16.42 -4.23 7.29
CA VAL A 262 -14.98 -4.07 7.08
C VAL A 262 -14.22 -5.34 7.48
N LEU A 263 -14.58 -5.99 8.60
CA LEU A 263 -14.00 -7.27 9.00
C LEU A 263 -14.19 -8.35 7.92
N ALA A 264 -15.41 -8.50 7.42
CA ALA A 264 -15.72 -9.49 6.38
C ALA A 264 -14.95 -9.22 5.07
N ASP A 265 -14.81 -7.94 4.69
CA ASP A 265 -14.04 -7.55 3.51
C ASP A 265 -12.56 -7.92 3.67
N ILE A 266 -11.96 -7.60 4.82
CA ILE A 266 -10.54 -7.94 5.08
C ILE A 266 -10.31 -9.46 5.01
N VAL A 267 -11.20 -10.25 5.62
CA VAL A 267 -11.13 -11.72 5.57
C VAL A 267 -11.25 -12.22 4.12
N SER A 268 -12.18 -11.68 3.36
CA SER A 268 -12.35 -11.99 1.93
C SER A 268 -11.07 -11.70 1.14
N TRP A 269 -10.47 -10.51 1.32
CA TRP A 269 -9.25 -10.13 0.63
C TRP A 269 -8.06 -11.03 0.98
N CYS A 270 -7.92 -11.43 2.26
CA CYS A 270 -6.88 -12.38 2.67
C CYS A 270 -6.95 -13.69 1.90
N SER A 271 -8.15 -14.19 1.58
CA SER A 271 -8.34 -15.43 0.82
C SER A 271 -8.07 -15.29 -0.69
N ARG A 272 -8.29 -14.09 -1.24
CA ARG A 272 -8.20 -13.80 -2.69
C ARG A 272 -6.81 -13.36 -3.12
N MET A 273 -6.04 -12.80 -2.20
CA MET A 273 -4.74 -12.22 -2.47
C MET A 273 -3.61 -13.26 -2.41
N LYS A 274 -2.86 -13.37 -3.51
CA LYS A 274 -1.64 -14.19 -3.56
C LYS A 274 -0.45 -13.39 -3.06
N ILE A 275 -0.21 -13.42 -1.75
CA ILE A 275 0.87 -12.66 -1.11
C ILE A 275 2.23 -13.05 -1.73
N ARG A 276 2.97 -12.05 -2.22
CA ARG A 276 4.33 -12.29 -2.74
C ARG A 276 5.32 -12.35 -1.58
N ARG A 277 6.38 -13.13 -1.73
CA ARG A 277 7.37 -13.39 -0.67
C ARG A 277 7.94 -12.13 0.00
N GLN A 278 8.21 -11.09 -0.80
CA GLN A 278 8.74 -9.81 -0.33
C GLN A 278 7.75 -8.94 0.46
N PHE A 279 6.49 -9.35 0.53
CA PHE A 279 5.39 -8.65 1.19
C PHE A 279 4.78 -9.45 2.37
N GLU A 280 5.30 -10.65 2.64
CA GLU A 280 4.83 -11.54 3.72
C GLU A 280 4.84 -10.87 5.11
N ASP A 281 5.82 -10.00 5.35
CA ASP A 281 6.03 -9.23 6.58
C ASP A 281 4.92 -8.21 6.90
N ARG A 282 4.07 -7.86 5.93
CA ARG A 282 2.96 -6.90 6.09
C ARG A 282 1.61 -7.58 6.34
N ALA A 283 1.46 -8.85 5.99
CA ALA A 283 0.21 -9.60 6.19
C ALA A 283 -0.31 -9.59 7.65
N PRO A 284 0.54 -9.60 8.69
CA PRO A 284 0.08 -9.56 10.08
C PRO A 284 -0.76 -8.33 10.42
N LEU A 285 -0.63 -7.22 9.68
CA LEU A 285 -1.47 -6.02 9.84
C LEU A 285 -2.96 -6.37 9.73
N PHE A 286 -3.33 -7.17 8.72
CA PHE A 286 -4.70 -7.59 8.47
C PHE A 286 -5.17 -8.59 9.52
N TRP A 287 -4.33 -9.56 9.88
CA TRP A 287 -4.68 -10.57 10.88
C TRP A 287 -4.90 -9.97 12.27
N HIS A 288 -4.01 -9.06 12.67
CA HIS A 288 -4.17 -8.27 13.89
C HIS A 288 -5.47 -7.46 13.85
N LYS A 289 -5.75 -6.78 12.73
CA LYS A 289 -6.97 -5.97 12.59
C LYS A 289 -8.25 -6.81 12.61
N ILE A 290 -8.26 -8.00 11.99
CA ILE A 290 -9.39 -8.94 12.04
C ILE A 290 -9.69 -9.31 13.49
N LEU A 291 -8.66 -9.66 14.28
CA LEU A 291 -8.86 -10.01 15.70
C LEU A 291 -9.36 -8.82 16.52
N GLN A 292 -8.81 -7.61 16.30
CA GLN A 292 -9.30 -6.41 16.97
C GLN A 292 -10.77 -6.13 16.65
N LEU A 293 -11.16 -6.20 15.38
CA LEU A 293 -12.54 -5.99 14.96
C LEU A 293 -13.46 -7.10 15.50
N ALA A 294 -13.00 -8.35 15.56
CA ALA A 294 -13.76 -9.46 16.16
C ALA A 294 -14.07 -9.19 17.65
N LEU A 295 -13.10 -8.67 18.40
CA LEU A 295 -13.31 -8.27 19.79
C LEU A 295 -14.23 -7.07 19.92
N ARG A 296 -14.11 -6.07 19.03
CA ARG A 296 -15.07 -4.94 19.00
C ARG A 296 -16.50 -5.41 18.76
N GLN A 297 -16.71 -6.40 17.91
CA GLN A 297 -18.03 -7.01 17.75
C GLN A 297 -18.50 -7.70 19.03
N ALA A 298 -17.62 -8.43 19.71
CA ALA A 298 -17.94 -9.07 20.99
C ALA A 298 -18.32 -8.07 22.08
N ASP A 299 -17.64 -6.92 22.13
CA ASP A 299 -17.80 -5.94 23.20
C ASP A 299 -18.96 -4.96 22.94
N TYR A 300 -19.24 -4.61 21.68
CA TYR A 300 -20.11 -3.47 21.36
C TYR A 300 -21.26 -3.77 20.41
N SER A 301 -21.31 -4.92 19.72
CA SER A 301 -22.36 -5.14 18.71
C SER A 301 -23.74 -5.39 19.32
N GLY A 302 -23.81 -6.02 20.50
CA GLY A 302 -25.06 -6.52 21.08
C GLY A 302 -25.71 -7.68 20.30
N GLU A 303 -25.08 -8.13 19.21
CA GLU A 303 -25.58 -9.15 18.30
C GLU A 303 -24.94 -10.53 18.57
N PRO A 304 -25.58 -11.65 18.20
CA PRO A 304 -24.96 -12.96 18.28
C PRO A 304 -23.66 -13.05 17.46
N LEU A 305 -22.61 -13.61 18.06
CA LEU A 305 -21.26 -13.67 17.46
C LEU A 305 -21.07 -14.74 16.39
N ASN A 306 -22.16 -15.36 15.91
CA ASN A 306 -22.14 -16.37 14.85
C ASN A 306 -21.47 -15.82 13.57
N ASN A 307 -21.70 -14.54 13.27
CA ASN A 307 -21.08 -13.88 12.12
C ASN A 307 -19.57 -13.73 12.29
N VAL A 308 -19.11 -13.37 13.49
CA VAL A 308 -17.69 -13.26 13.81
C VAL A 308 -17.02 -14.63 13.73
N ALA A 309 -17.62 -15.65 14.37
CA ALA A 309 -17.13 -17.02 14.33
C ALA A 309 -16.99 -17.53 12.88
N ARG A 310 -17.98 -17.26 12.02
CA ARG A 310 -17.93 -17.61 10.60
C ARG A 310 -16.77 -16.92 9.86
N GLN A 311 -16.53 -15.63 10.08
CA GLN A 311 -15.42 -14.94 9.44
C GLN A 311 -14.07 -15.46 9.92
N LEU A 312 -13.94 -15.78 11.22
CA LEU A 312 -12.74 -16.42 11.76
C LEU A 312 -12.51 -17.81 11.14
N SER A 313 -13.57 -18.60 10.88
CA SER A 313 -13.46 -19.87 10.16
C SER A 313 -12.96 -19.70 8.73
N PHE A 314 -13.39 -18.66 8.00
CA PHE A 314 -12.84 -18.38 6.66
C PHE A 314 -11.36 -17.98 6.71
N LEU A 315 -10.98 -17.21 7.73
CA LEU A 315 -9.58 -16.89 7.97
C LEU A 315 -8.76 -18.15 8.28
N ILE A 316 -9.27 -19.07 9.11
CA ILE A 316 -8.62 -20.36 9.41
C ILE A 316 -8.28 -21.12 8.13
N THR A 317 -9.24 -21.27 7.21
CA THR A 317 -9.00 -21.95 5.92
C THR A 317 -7.88 -21.29 5.12
N THR A 318 -7.83 -19.95 5.12
CA THR A 318 -6.77 -19.19 4.45
C THR A 318 -5.42 -19.44 5.12
N LEU A 319 -5.35 -19.33 6.45
CA LEU A 319 -4.12 -19.51 7.23
C LEU A 319 -3.56 -20.93 7.10
N HIS A 320 -4.44 -21.93 7.05
CA HIS A 320 -4.07 -23.32 6.82
C HIS A 320 -3.25 -23.46 5.53
N GLN A 321 -3.78 -22.95 4.42
CA GLN A 321 -3.12 -22.98 3.10
C GLN A 321 -1.80 -22.20 3.10
N LEU A 322 -1.79 -21.02 3.71
CA LEU A 322 -0.58 -20.20 3.83
C LEU A 322 0.50 -20.88 4.68
N GLY A 323 0.10 -21.71 5.64
CA GLY A 323 0.98 -22.43 6.55
C GLY A 323 1.64 -23.67 5.94
N GLU A 324 1.15 -24.22 4.84
CA GLU A 324 1.58 -25.53 4.34
C GLU A 324 3.07 -25.61 3.96
N ASP A 325 3.71 -26.76 4.28
CA ASP A 325 5.10 -26.98 3.90
C ASP A 325 5.27 -27.34 2.42
N LYS A 326 4.28 -28.07 1.92
CA LYS A 326 4.09 -28.43 0.53
C LYS A 326 2.64 -28.17 0.19
N ASP A 327 2.41 -27.60 -0.98
CA ASP A 327 1.10 -27.39 -1.55
C ASP A 327 0.36 -28.72 -1.63
N SER A 328 -0.68 -28.87 -0.79
CA SER A 328 -1.50 -30.07 -0.75
C SER A 328 -2.59 -30.08 -1.83
N SER A 329 -2.66 -29.04 -2.68
CA SER A 329 -3.67 -28.95 -3.73
C SER A 329 -3.47 -30.00 -4.84
N GLY A 330 -4.60 -30.60 -5.25
CA GLY A 330 -4.64 -31.61 -6.31
C GLY A 330 -4.25 -33.04 -5.87
N LEU A 331 -4.42 -33.98 -6.80
CA LEU A 331 -4.26 -35.43 -6.53
C LEU A 331 -2.85 -35.78 -6.02
N LEU A 332 -1.81 -35.12 -6.53
CA LEU A 332 -0.41 -35.34 -6.15
C LEU A 332 -0.08 -34.71 -4.78
N GLY A 333 -0.71 -33.59 -4.45
CA GLY A 333 -0.59 -32.94 -3.14
C GLY A 333 -1.15 -33.82 -2.02
N ALA A 334 -2.34 -34.39 -2.24
CA ALA A 334 -3.02 -35.27 -1.29
C ALA A 334 -2.25 -36.56 -0.94
N ILE A 335 -1.33 -37.01 -1.80
CA ILE A 335 -0.47 -38.18 -1.58
C ILE A 335 0.98 -37.83 -1.15
N GLY A 336 1.24 -36.56 -0.82
CA GLY A 336 2.54 -36.13 -0.25
C GLY A 336 3.61 -35.68 -1.27
N PHE A 337 3.27 -35.63 -2.55
CA PHE A 337 4.13 -35.14 -3.65
C PHE A 337 3.84 -33.68 -4.04
N GLY A 338 3.22 -32.92 -3.14
CA GLY A 338 2.96 -31.50 -3.29
C GLY A 338 4.21 -30.66 -3.60
N LYS A 339 4.05 -29.58 -4.36
CA LYS A 339 5.13 -28.62 -4.63
C LYS A 339 5.57 -27.98 -3.31
N LYS A 340 6.88 -27.78 -3.14
CA LYS A 340 7.39 -27.04 -1.97
C LYS A 340 6.75 -25.66 -1.92
N SER A 341 6.34 -25.24 -0.72
CA SER A 341 5.76 -23.92 -0.52
C SER A 341 6.74 -22.82 -0.96
N SER A 342 6.20 -21.80 -1.63
CA SER A 342 6.93 -20.59 -2.04
C SER A 342 7.12 -19.59 -0.90
N TYR A 343 6.41 -19.77 0.21
CA TYR A 343 6.43 -18.85 1.34
C TYR A 343 7.64 -19.06 2.24
N SER A 344 8.05 -18.01 2.96
CA SER A 344 9.13 -18.14 3.94
C SER A 344 8.74 -19.00 5.14
N ILE A 345 9.74 -19.55 5.84
CA ILE A 345 9.53 -20.34 7.06
C ILE A 345 8.86 -19.50 8.15
N ARG A 346 9.24 -18.22 8.29
CA ARG A 346 8.66 -17.30 9.29
C ARG A 346 7.18 -17.05 9.02
N PHE A 347 6.81 -16.81 7.76
CA PHE A 347 5.44 -16.56 7.37
C PHE A 347 4.55 -17.79 7.61
N ARG A 348 4.98 -18.96 7.14
CA ARG A 348 4.26 -20.22 7.37
C ARG A 348 4.11 -20.55 8.85
N PHE A 349 5.15 -20.28 9.64
CA PHE A 349 5.09 -20.45 11.10
C PHE A 349 4.01 -19.56 11.72
N LEU A 350 4.02 -18.26 11.41
CA LEU A 350 3.05 -17.31 11.93
C LEU A 350 1.61 -17.68 11.53
N SER A 351 1.41 -18.12 10.27
CA SER A 351 0.10 -18.59 9.80
C SER A 351 -0.40 -19.79 10.61
N ARG A 352 0.45 -20.79 10.86
CA ARG A 352 0.10 -21.97 11.68
C ARG A 352 -0.18 -21.63 13.14
N VAL A 353 0.59 -20.72 13.73
CA VAL A 353 0.33 -20.25 15.10
C VAL A 353 -1.03 -19.59 15.18
N LEU A 354 -1.34 -18.70 14.26
CA LEU A 354 -2.62 -18.00 14.25
C LEU A 354 -3.80 -18.93 13.96
N GLU A 355 -3.65 -19.88 13.02
CA GLU A 355 -4.64 -20.91 12.74
C GLU A 355 -4.96 -21.73 14.00
N ALA A 356 -3.94 -22.30 14.64
CA ALA A 356 -4.08 -23.10 15.85
C ALA A 356 -4.70 -22.29 17.00
N PHE A 357 -4.29 -21.02 17.15
CA PHE A 357 -4.86 -20.13 18.15
C PHE A 357 -6.35 -19.88 17.92
N ILE A 358 -6.77 -19.49 16.72
CA ILE A 358 -8.18 -19.20 16.41
C ILE A 358 -9.04 -20.46 16.57
N LEU A 359 -8.56 -21.62 16.08
CA LEU A 359 -9.24 -22.90 16.29
C LEU A 359 -9.43 -23.21 17.78
N ALA A 360 -8.43 -22.95 18.62
CA ALA A 360 -8.54 -23.14 20.07
C ALA A 360 -9.54 -22.17 20.75
N GLN A 361 -9.97 -21.10 20.07
CA GLN A 361 -11.01 -20.19 20.56
C GLN A 361 -12.41 -20.48 19.99
N LEU A 362 -12.55 -21.52 19.15
CA LEU A 362 -13.80 -21.97 18.53
C LEU A 362 -14.18 -23.39 18.99
N PRO A 363 -14.68 -23.56 20.22
CA PRO A 363 -15.14 -24.84 20.74
C PRO A 363 -16.33 -25.43 19.98
N SER A 364 -16.69 -26.68 20.29
CA SER A 364 -17.70 -27.49 19.58
C SER A 364 -19.14 -26.92 19.60
N ASN A 365 -19.41 -25.96 20.49
CA ASN A 365 -20.67 -25.22 20.53
C ASN A 365 -20.68 -23.96 19.65
N LEU A 366 -19.59 -23.68 18.93
CA LEU A 366 -19.38 -22.51 18.06
C LEU A 366 -19.47 -21.16 18.77
N LEU A 367 -19.41 -21.15 20.11
CA LEU A 367 -19.35 -19.92 20.90
C LEU A 367 -17.89 -19.54 21.12
N LEU A 368 -17.53 -18.30 20.76
CA LEU A 368 -16.16 -17.80 20.94
C LEU A 368 -15.74 -17.83 22.41
N ARG A 369 -14.54 -18.37 22.69
CA ARG A 369 -13.91 -18.23 24.00
C ARG A 369 -13.40 -16.80 24.20
N LEU A 370 -14.15 -16.00 24.96
CA LEU A 370 -13.80 -14.62 25.30
C LEU A 370 -13.16 -14.48 26.70
N GLU A 371 -13.39 -15.45 27.59
CA GLU A 371 -12.95 -15.39 28.99
C GLU A 371 -11.94 -16.50 29.34
N PRO A 372 -11.05 -16.25 30.32
CA PRO A 372 -10.18 -17.28 30.88
C PRO A 372 -10.98 -18.49 31.37
N LYS A 373 -10.51 -19.70 31.05
CA LYS A 373 -11.14 -20.98 31.39
C LYS A 373 -12.57 -21.17 30.86
N ALA A 374 -12.99 -20.38 29.87
CA ALA A 374 -14.23 -20.64 29.14
C ALA A 374 -14.19 -22.06 28.54
N PRO A 375 -15.33 -22.78 28.49
CA PRO A 375 -15.37 -24.21 28.16
C PRO A 375 -14.81 -24.56 26.77
N GLY A 376 -14.31 -25.79 26.62
CA GLY A 376 -13.86 -26.32 25.34
C GLY A 376 -12.49 -25.82 24.90
N TYR A 377 -11.64 -25.43 25.86
CA TYR A 377 -10.23 -25.18 25.58
C TYR A 377 -9.50 -26.48 25.22
N VAL A 378 -8.44 -26.35 24.42
CA VAL A 378 -7.61 -27.48 24.01
C VAL A 378 -6.98 -28.18 25.21
N ARG A 379 -6.88 -29.51 25.16
CA ARG A 379 -6.37 -30.35 26.26
C ARG A 379 -7.16 -30.21 27.58
N GLU A 380 -8.42 -29.80 27.52
CA GLU A 380 -9.29 -29.69 28.69
C GLU A 380 -9.48 -31.05 29.41
N PRO A 381 -9.18 -31.15 30.73
CA PRO A 381 -9.41 -32.35 31.51
C PRO A 381 -10.89 -32.77 31.49
N VAL A 382 -11.16 -34.07 31.35
CA VAL A 382 -12.54 -34.63 31.30
C VAL A 382 -13.41 -34.16 32.47
N LYS A 383 -12.81 -33.97 33.65
CA LYS A 383 -13.50 -33.56 34.88
C LYS A 383 -13.94 -32.09 34.89
N SER A 384 -13.32 -31.21 34.11
CA SER A 384 -13.69 -29.79 34.06
C SER A 384 -14.68 -29.46 32.95
N LYS A 385 -14.96 -30.41 32.04
CA LYS A 385 -15.81 -30.19 30.88
C LYS A 385 -17.23 -29.82 31.30
N GLN A 386 -17.70 -28.70 30.76
CA GLN A 386 -19.04 -28.20 31.00
C GLN A 386 -20.02 -28.71 29.94
N LYS A 387 -21.32 -28.65 30.24
CA LYS A 387 -22.40 -28.99 29.29
C LYS A 387 -23.11 -27.72 28.83
N ASN A 388 -23.55 -27.69 27.57
CA ASN A 388 -24.41 -26.63 27.06
C ASN A 388 -25.87 -26.83 27.52
N GLU A 389 -26.76 -25.91 27.13
CA GLU A 389 -28.20 -25.93 27.46
C GLU A 389 -28.90 -27.24 27.03
N SER A 390 -28.43 -27.88 25.96
CA SER A 390 -28.95 -29.16 25.47
C SER A 390 -28.34 -30.39 26.17
N GLY A 391 -27.53 -30.18 27.21
CA GLY A 391 -26.87 -31.25 27.97
C GLY A 391 -25.66 -31.90 27.27
N ARG A 392 -25.23 -31.37 26.11
CA ARG A 392 -24.05 -31.85 25.38
C ARG A 392 -22.79 -31.25 25.97
N THR A 393 -21.78 -32.09 26.18
CA THR A 393 -20.46 -31.66 26.67
C THR A 393 -19.79 -30.74 25.65
N ILE A 394 -19.36 -29.57 26.08
CA ILE A 394 -18.57 -28.62 25.28
C ILE A 394 -17.12 -29.12 25.30
N THR A 395 -16.50 -29.20 24.13
CA THR A 395 -15.13 -29.68 23.95
C THR A 395 -14.39 -28.81 22.96
N SER A 396 -13.06 -28.90 22.96
CA SER A 396 -12.26 -28.52 21.80
C SER A 396 -12.69 -29.35 20.58
N THR A 397 -12.43 -28.82 19.40
CA THR A 397 -12.64 -29.53 18.13
C THR A 397 -11.43 -30.40 17.80
N ALA A 398 -11.62 -31.43 16.96
CA ALA A 398 -10.52 -32.28 16.53
C ALA A 398 -9.48 -31.49 15.72
N GLU A 399 -9.94 -30.51 14.96
CA GLU A 399 -9.12 -29.59 14.19
C GLU A 399 -8.22 -28.74 15.11
N ALA A 400 -8.75 -28.22 16.23
CA ALA A 400 -7.96 -27.46 17.19
C ALA A 400 -6.85 -28.30 17.85
N GLU A 401 -7.18 -29.53 18.27
CA GLU A 401 -6.19 -30.46 18.85
C GLU A 401 -5.12 -30.86 17.82
N SER A 402 -5.53 -31.11 16.58
CA SER A 402 -4.62 -31.45 15.48
C SER A 402 -3.69 -30.30 15.13
N ALA A 403 -4.21 -29.07 15.03
CA ALA A 403 -3.42 -27.88 14.73
C ALA A 403 -2.37 -27.61 15.83
N LEU A 404 -2.74 -27.77 17.12
CA LEU A 404 -1.81 -27.62 18.23
C LEU A 404 -0.73 -28.71 18.22
N ALA A 405 -1.10 -29.97 17.92
CA ALA A 405 -0.13 -31.06 17.80
C ALA A 405 0.83 -30.87 16.61
N ALA A 406 0.31 -30.38 15.48
CA ALA A 406 1.13 -30.05 14.31
C ALA A 406 2.12 -28.91 14.60
N LEU A 407 1.69 -27.89 15.36
CA LEU A 407 2.57 -26.82 15.84
C LEU A 407 3.70 -27.37 16.73
N GLU A 408 3.38 -28.27 17.67
CA GLU A 408 4.38 -28.93 18.53
C GLU A 408 5.40 -29.73 17.72
N ALA A 409 4.93 -30.44 16.69
CA ALA A 409 5.77 -31.27 15.82
C ALA A 409 6.85 -30.46 15.07
N LEU A 410 6.61 -29.17 14.80
CA LEU A 410 7.59 -28.28 14.16
C LEU A 410 8.90 -28.19 14.93
N ARG A 411 8.88 -28.40 16.26
CA ARG A 411 10.09 -28.41 17.09
C ARG A 411 11.13 -29.43 16.64
N SER A 412 10.69 -30.55 16.06
CA SER A 412 11.55 -31.61 15.53
C SER A 412 11.93 -31.42 14.06
N ASN A 413 11.30 -30.47 13.37
CA ASN A 413 11.54 -30.20 11.95
C ASN A 413 12.79 -29.32 11.79
N LYS A 414 13.81 -29.84 11.09
CA LYS A 414 15.09 -29.15 10.86
C LYS A 414 14.94 -27.77 10.20
N HIS A 415 13.91 -27.58 9.36
CA HIS A 415 13.65 -26.28 8.72
C HIS A 415 13.22 -25.20 9.71
N TYR A 416 12.65 -25.58 10.86
CA TYR A 416 12.16 -24.66 11.88
C TYR A 416 13.11 -24.52 13.08
N SER A 417 14.35 -25.02 12.95
CA SER A 417 15.35 -25.03 14.04
C SER A 417 15.60 -23.65 14.67
N GLN A 418 15.57 -22.58 13.88
CA GLN A 418 15.74 -21.19 14.36
C GLN A 418 14.52 -20.64 15.11
N LEU A 419 13.37 -21.32 15.06
CA LEU A 419 12.11 -20.90 15.64
C LEU A 419 11.68 -21.75 16.85
N VAL A 420 12.54 -22.65 17.34
CA VAL A 420 12.21 -23.60 18.42
C VAL A 420 11.74 -22.91 19.71
N SER A 421 12.35 -21.78 20.08
CA SER A 421 11.91 -20.98 21.22
C SER A 421 10.49 -20.47 21.03
N HIS A 422 10.22 -19.80 19.91
CA HIS A 422 8.91 -19.28 19.54
C HIS A 422 7.86 -20.40 19.43
N ILE A 423 8.20 -21.56 18.87
CA ILE A 423 7.31 -22.73 18.79
C ILE A 423 6.88 -23.16 20.20
N THR A 424 7.84 -23.26 21.12
CA THR A 424 7.59 -23.69 22.50
C THR A 424 6.73 -22.67 23.25
N GLU A 425 7.03 -21.38 23.09
CA GLU A 425 6.26 -20.29 23.69
C GLU A 425 4.82 -20.27 23.16
N MET A 426 4.63 -20.28 21.84
CA MET A 426 3.30 -20.19 21.22
C MET A 426 2.45 -21.43 21.48
N HIS A 427 3.06 -22.62 21.47
CA HIS A 427 2.36 -23.84 21.89
C HIS A 427 1.87 -23.74 23.33
N SER A 428 2.73 -23.30 24.25
CA SER A 428 2.37 -23.13 25.67
C SER A 428 1.28 -22.07 25.86
N PHE A 429 1.38 -20.96 25.12
CA PHE A 429 0.39 -19.88 25.12
C PHE A 429 -0.99 -20.38 24.67
N ILE A 430 -1.07 -21.09 23.54
CA ILE A 430 -2.34 -21.60 22.99
C ILE A 430 -2.93 -22.70 23.89
N ALA A 431 -2.09 -23.55 24.49
CA ALA A 431 -2.53 -24.61 25.38
C ALA A 431 -2.97 -24.12 26.77
N ASN A 432 -2.64 -22.88 27.15
CA ASN A 432 -2.97 -22.33 28.45
C ASN A 432 -4.44 -21.88 28.50
N PRO A 433 -5.28 -22.47 29.37
CA PRO A 433 -6.70 -22.11 29.47
C PRO A 433 -6.96 -20.67 29.91
N LEU A 434 -5.95 -19.98 30.45
CA LEU A 434 -6.06 -18.59 30.87
C LEU A 434 -6.11 -17.62 29.69
N HIS A 435 -5.60 -18.00 28.51
CA HIS A 435 -5.65 -17.16 27.32
C HIS A 435 -6.91 -17.43 26.50
N SER A 436 -7.59 -16.37 26.08
CA SER A 436 -8.80 -16.40 25.26
C SER A 436 -8.58 -15.66 23.93
N LEU A 437 -9.63 -15.48 23.13
CA LEU A 437 -9.57 -14.64 21.93
C LEU A 437 -9.11 -13.20 22.24
N ARG A 438 -9.35 -12.71 23.46
CA ARG A 438 -8.96 -11.36 23.90
C ARG A 438 -7.43 -11.15 23.87
N ASP A 439 -6.65 -12.20 24.10
CA ASP A 439 -5.19 -12.13 24.05
C ASP A 439 -4.62 -12.19 22.60
N GLY A 440 -5.48 -12.50 21.62
CA GLY A 440 -5.09 -12.72 20.23
C GLY A 440 -4.35 -11.55 19.57
N PRO A 441 -4.88 -10.31 19.60
CA PRO A 441 -4.19 -9.16 19.04
C PRO A 441 -2.79 -8.97 19.60
N ALA A 442 -2.63 -9.02 20.93
CA ALA A 442 -1.33 -8.87 21.59
C ALA A 442 -0.36 -10.01 21.24
N MET A 443 -0.86 -11.24 21.12
CA MET A 443 -0.06 -12.38 20.65
C MET A 443 0.46 -12.16 19.22
N VAL A 444 -0.41 -11.77 18.29
CA VAL A 444 -0.03 -11.50 16.89
C VAL A 444 0.96 -10.34 16.81
N ALA A 445 0.71 -9.24 17.54
CA ALA A 445 1.58 -8.08 17.57
C ALA A 445 3.00 -8.43 18.03
N ARG A 446 3.12 -9.15 19.15
CA ARG A 446 4.41 -9.60 19.69
C ARG A 446 5.13 -10.50 18.69
N LEU A 447 4.49 -11.60 18.27
CA LEU A 447 5.14 -12.58 17.42
C LEU A 447 5.51 -12.01 16.04
N ALA A 448 4.66 -11.17 15.44
CA ALA A 448 4.96 -10.54 14.17
C ALA A 448 6.14 -9.56 14.28
N THR A 449 6.22 -8.79 15.37
CA THR A 449 7.34 -7.87 15.62
C THR A 449 8.64 -8.64 15.86
N ASP A 450 8.60 -9.78 16.54
CA ASP A 450 9.78 -10.61 16.76
C ASP A 450 10.27 -11.30 15.46
N LEU A 451 9.34 -11.71 14.59
CA LEU A 451 9.67 -12.33 13.31
C LEU A 451 10.12 -11.33 12.24
N TYR A 452 9.62 -10.09 12.31
CA TYR A 452 9.88 -9.01 11.34
C TYR A 452 10.23 -7.68 12.04
N PRO A 453 11.33 -7.63 12.82
CA PRO A 453 11.67 -6.45 13.62
C PRO A 453 11.96 -5.20 12.76
N GLU A 454 12.39 -5.42 11.53
CA GLU A 454 12.73 -4.35 10.58
C GLU A 454 11.51 -3.76 9.87
N GLN A 455 10.30 -4.30 10.06
CA GLN A 455 9.12 -3.85 9.33
C GLN A 455 8.43 -2.68 10.06
N PRO A 456 8.61 -1.42 9.61
CA PRO A 456 8.11 -0.24 10.33
C PRO A 456 6.59 -0.18 10.40
N ALA A 457 5.91 -0.72 9.39
CA ALA A 457 4.46 -0.75 9.30
C ALA A 457 3.79 -1.44 10.50
N LEU A 458 4.47 -2.42 11.11
CA LEU A 458 3.95 -3.22 12.22
C LEU A 458 3.82 -2.46 13.54
N ARG A 459 4.34 -1.22 13.62
CA ARG A 459 4.33 -0.41 14.85
C ARG A 459 2.94 -0.03 15.33
N ILE A 460 1.97 0.09 14.42
CA ILE A 460 0.55 0.32 14.75
C ILE A 460 -0.08 -0.77 15.62
N MET A 461 0.58 -1.93 15.75
CA MET A 461 0.11 -3.04 16.58
C MET A 461 0.59 -2.96 18.03
N LYS A 462 1.46 -2.00 18.38
CA LYS A 462 2.08 -1.89 19.71
C LYS A 462 1.20 -1.20 20.74
#